data_AF-A0A261CYH1-F1
#
_entry.id   AF-A0A261CYH1-F1
#
_cell.length_a   1.000
_cell.length_b   1.000
_cell.length_c   1.000
_cell.angle_alpha   90.00
_cell.angle_beta   90.00
_cell.angle_gamma   90.00
#
_symmetry.space_group_name_H-M   'P 1'
#
loop_
_entity.id
_entity.type
_entity.pdbx_description
1 polymer ?
#
loop_
_entity_poly.entity_id
_entity_poly.type
_entity_poly.pdbx_seq_one_letter_code
_entity_poly.pdbx_strand_id
1 'polypeptide(L)'
;MTDEVKFTNEQWDALAEAAEVFAKALDEEHESLANILTTNWAGECAEGIGTIENLRMVLADGGVSSFSGAIKSESDYMRSLATQCRLAKASLSSADLESTNDYHDAS
;
A
#
# COMPACT_ATOMS: atom_id res chain seq x y z
N MET A 1 4.22 -7.97 28.77
CA MET A 1 3.52 -9.11 28.17
C MET A 1 2.59 -8.52 27.13
N THR A 2 3.09 -8.33 25.91
CA THR A 2 2.24 -7.96 24.78
C THR A 2 1.42 -9.21 24.47
N ASP A 3 0.11 -9.12 24.60
CA ASP A 3 -0.80 -10.17 24.15
C ASP A 3 -0.43 -10.47 22.68
N GLU A 4 0.07 -11.68 22.43
CA GLU A 4 0.37 -12.11 21.07
C GLU A 4 -0.98 -12.14 20.33
N VAL A 5 -1.21 -11.16 19.47
CA VAL A 5 -2.33 -11.22 18.53
C VAL A 5 -2.00 -12.35 17.56
N LYS A 6 -2.50 -13.55 17.88
CA LYS A 6 -2.34 -14.74 17.04
C LYS A 6 -3.37 -14.67 15.91
N PHE A 7 -2.98 -14.05 14.81
CA PHE A 7 -3.72 -14.18 13.56
C PHE A 7 -3.53 -15.59 12.98
N THR A 8 -4.59 -16.17 12.43
CA THR A 8 -4.50 -17.41 11.66
C THR A 8 -3.83 -17.16 10.31
N ASN A 9 -3.38 -18.23 9.64
CA ASN A 9 -2.80 -18.15 8.30
C ASN A 9 -3.73 -17.46 7.31
N GLU A 10 -5.04 -17.74 7.37
CA GLU A 10 -6.05 -17.12 6.52
C GLU A 10 -6.21 -15.63 6.82
N GLN A 11 -6.10 -15.22 8.08
CA GLN A 11 -6.19 -13.82 8.47
C GLN A 11 -4.97 -13.02 8.01
N TRP A 12 -3.77 -13.62 8.05
CA TRP A 12 -2.56 -13.00 7.50
C TRP A 12 -2.63 -12.83 5.98
N ASP A 13 -3.17 -13.83 5.27
CA ASP A 13 -3.38 -13.73 3.82
C ASP A 13 -4.40 -12.65 3.48
N ALA A 14 -5.54 -12.63 4.18
CA ALA A 14 -6.58 -11.63 3.96
C ALA A 14 -6.09 -10.21 4.21
N LEU A 15 -5.24 -10.01 5.23
CA LEU A 15 -4.63 -8.72 5.52
C LEU A 15 -3.62 -8.31 4.43
N ALA A 16 -2.80 -9.26 3.96
CA ALA A 16 -1.87 -9.01 2.87
C ALA A 16 -2.58 -8.65 1.56
N GLU A 17 -3.65 -9.38 1.24
CA GLU A 17 -4.48 -9.12 0.06
C GLU A 17 -5.17 -7.75 0.16
N ALA A 18 -5.77 -7.44 1.31
CA ALA A 18 -6.40 -6.13 1.53
C ALA A 18 -5.39 -5.00 1.34
N ALA A 19 -4.18 -5.11 1.91
CA ALA A 19 -3.14 -4.12 1.76
C ALA A 19 -2.69 -3.94 0.29
N GLU A 20 -2.59 -5.02 -0.48
CA GLU A 20 -2.29 -4.93 -1.92
C GLU A 20 -3.41 -4.28 -2.73
N VAL A 21 -4.67 -4.60 -2.41
CA VAL A 21 -5.84 -3.96 -3.05
C VAL A 21 -5.87 -2.47 -2.76
N PHE A 22 -5.58 -2.05 -1.52
CA PHE A 22 -5.47 -0.64 -1.16
C PHE A 22 -4.33 0.06 -1.89
N ALA A 23 -3.14 -0.54 -1.94
CA ALA A 23 -2.00 0.02 -2.67
C ALA A 23 -2.33 0.22 -4.16
N LYS A 24 -3.00 -0.77 -4.76
CA LYS A 24 -3.44 -0.70 -6.15
C LYS A 24 -4.47 0.41 -6.38
N ALA A 25 -5.48 0.51 -5.51
CA ALA A 25 -6.49 1.56 -5.61
C ALA A 25 -5.89 2.97 -5.48
N LEU A 26 -4.92 3.16 -4.58
CA LEU A 26 -4.19 4.43 -4.45
C LEU A 26 -3.45 4.82 -5.74
N ASP A 27 -2.79 3.85 -6.39
CA ASP A 27 -2.09 4.10 -7.65
C ASP A 27 -3.06 4.44 -8.80
N GLU A 28 -4.16 3.69 -8.92
CA GLU A 28 -5.18 3.88 -9.96
C GLU A 28 -5.86 5.25 -9.83
N GLU A 29 -6.25 5.64 -8.61
CA GLU A 29 -6.88 6.94 -8.36
C GLU A 29 -5.90 8.10 -8.57
N HIS A 30 -4.64 7.92 -8.22
CA HIS A 30 -3.60 8.91 -8.50
C HIS A 30 -3.39 9.11 -10.01
N GLU A 31 -3.32 8.02 -10.78
CA GLU A 31 -3.21 8.09 -12.23
C GLU A 31 -4.45 8.75 -12.86
N SER A 32 -5.64 8.37 -12.40
CA SER A 32 -6.91 8.97 -12.83
C SER A 32 -6.95 10.47 -12.57
N LEU A 33 -6.57 10.90 -11.36
CA LEU A 33 -6.51 12.31 -11.00
C LEU A 33 -5.48 13.08 -11.84
N ALA A 34 -4.29 12.51 -12.04
CA ALA A 34 -3.25 13.11 -12.88
C ALA A 34 -3.74 13.27 -14.33
N ASN A 35 -4.45 12.27 -14.87
CA ASN A 35 -5.04 12.33 -16.19
C ASN A 35 -6.14 13.40 -16.29
N ILE A 36 -7.06 13.46 -15.33
CA ILE A 36 -8.12 14.48 -15.30
C ILE A 36 -7.49 15.88 -15.25
N LEU A 37 -6.51 16.11 -14.39
CA LEU A 37 -5.90 17.42 -14.21
C LEU A 37 -5.02 17.87 -15.39
N THR A 38 -4.43 16.92 -16.12
CA THR A 38 -3.65 17.24 -17.34
C THR A 38 -4.52 17.43 -18.58
N THR A 39 -5.70 16.79 -18.64
CA THR A 39 -6.60 16.82 -19.80
C THR A 39 -7.79 17.79 -19.65
N ASN A 40 -7.95 18.45 -18.49
CA ASN A 40 -9.08 19.35 -18.25
C ASN A 40 -9.02 20.62 -19.14
N TRP A 41 -10.14 20.89 -19.81
CA TRP A 41 -10.40 22.06 -20.67
C TRP A 41 -10.23 23.42 -19.97
N ALA A 42 -10.29 23.47 -18.64
CA ALA A 42 -10.03 24.70 -17.88
C ALA A 42 -8.62 25.29 -18.14
N GLY A 43 -7.64 24.50 -18.60
CA GLY A 43 -6.31 25.01 -18.96
C GLY A 43 -6.27 25.82 -20.25
N GLU A 44 -7.32 25.80 -21.06
CA GLU A 44 -7.38 26.50 -22.34
C GLU A 44 -7.97 27.92 -22.23
N CYS A 45 -8.61 28.27 -21.11
CA CYS A 45 -9.06 29.63 -20.84
C CYS A 45 -8.01 30.42 -20.03
N ALA A 46 -7.85 31.72 -20.31
CA ALA A 46 -6.83 32.56 -19.70
C ALA A 46 -6.92 32.61 -18.16
N GLU A 47 -8.13 32.45 -17.59
CA GLU A 47 -8.38 32.44 -16.14
C GLU A 47 -8.04 31.08 -15.50
N GLY A 48 -8.04 29.99 -16.27
CA GLY A 48 -7.80 28.64 -15.76
C GLY A 48 -6.35 28.17 -15.88
N ILE A 49 -5.50 28.85 -16.66
CA ILE A 49 -4.06 28.55 -16.77
C ILE A 49 -3.40 28.52 -15.38
N GLY A 50 -3.55 29.57 -14.58
CA GLY A 50 -2.93 29.64 -13.25
C GLY A 50 -3.46 28.58 -12.27
N THR A 51 -4.75 28.23 -12.37
CA THR A 51 -5.34 27.16 -11.57
C THR A 51 -4.77 25.80 -11.95
N ILE A 52 -4.63 25.52 -13.25
CA ILE A 52 -4.01 24.28 -13.75
C ILE A 52 -2.52 24.22 -13.40
N GLU A 53 -1.78 25.33 -13.48
CA GLU A 53 -0.37 25.38 -13.09
C GLU A 53 -0.17 25.05 -11.61
N ASN A 54 -0.99 25.64 -10.73
CA ASN A 54 -0.97 25.32 -9.30
C ASN A 54 -1.31 23.85 -9.03
N LEU A 55 -2.33 23.30 -9.72
CA LEU A 55 -2.70 21.89 -9.60
C LEU A 55 -1.61 20.96 -10.12
N ARG A 56 -0.97 21.30 -11.24
CA ARG A 56 0.19 20.57 -11.76
C ARG A 56 1.37 20.64 -10.81
N MET A 57 1.63 21.76 -10.14
CA MET A 57 2.67 21.84 -9.11
C MET A 57 2.38 20.91 -7.93
N VAL A 58 1.13 20.86 -7.45
CA VAL A 58 0.73 19.96 -6.36
C VAL A 58 0.88 18.48 -6.74
N LEU A 59 0.64 18.14 -8.02
CA LEU A 59 0.77 16.77 -8.53
C LEU A 59 2.20 16.39 -8.94
N ALA A 60 2.97 17.31 -9.54
CA ALA A 60 4.21 17.00 -10.22
C ALA A 60 5.46 17.21 -9.36
N ASP A 61 5.36 17.94 -8.25
CA ASP A 61 6.51 18.09 -7.36
C ASP A 61 6.83 16.72 -6.76
N GLY A 62 7.88 16.05 -7.22
CA GLY A 62 8.18 14.65 -6.87
C GLY A 62 8.72 14.43 -5.46
N GLY A 63 8.68 15.47 -4.61
CA GLY A 63 9.14 15.42 -3.23
C GLY A 63 8.20 14.63 -2.33
N VAL A 64 8.74 14.07 -1.24
CA VAL A 64 7.98 13.31 -0.23
C VAL A 64 6.88 14.16 0.44
N SER A 65 7.00 15.49 0.39
CA SER A 65 6.02 16.44 0.92
C SER A 65 4.92 16.84 -0.07
N SER A 66 4.93 16.33 -1.29
CA SER A 66 3.87 16.58 -2.26
C SER A 66 2.74 15.57 -2.15
N PHE A 67 1.61 15.88 -2.77
CA PHE A 67 0.47 14.97 -2.80
C PHE A 67 0.83 13.64 -3.51
N SER A 68 1.53 13.71 -4.64
CA SER A 68 1.98 12.52 -5.38
C SER A 68 3.00 11.70 -4.60
N GLY A 69 3.95 12.37 -3.94
CA GLY A 69 4.92 11.72 -3.06
C GLY A 69 4.28 11.04 -1.87
N ALA A 70 3.26 11.66 -1.26
CA ALA A 70 2.50 11.09 -0.16
C ALA A 70 1.70 9.85 -0.60
N ILE A 71 0.99 9.89 -1.73
CA ILE A 71 0.27 8.71 -2.25
C ILE A 71 1.24 7.57 -2.57
N LYS A 72 2.36 7.88 -3.24
CA LYS A 72 3.38 6.89 -3.55
C LYS A 72 3.95 6.25 -2.29
N SER A 73 4.27 7.06 -1.28
CA SER A 73 4.77 6.59 0.01
C SER A 73 3.76 5.68 0.71
N GLU A 74 2.49 6.02 0.68
CA GLU A 74 1.43 5.21 1.30
C GLU A 74 1.23 3.88 0.56
N SER A 75 1.23 3.91 -0.78
CA SER A 75 1.16 2.73 -1.64
C SER A 75 2.35 1.77 -1.38
N ASP A 76 3.57 2.32 -1.29
CA ASP A 76 4.78 1.55 -0.97
C ASP A 76 4.76 0.99 0.46
N TYR A 77 4.25 1.76 1.42
CA TYR A 77 4.04 1.29 2.79
C TYR A 77 3.06 0.11 2.84
N MET A 78 1.93 0.19 2.11
CA MET A 78 0.94 -0.90 2.06
C MET A 78 1.51 -2.17 1.42
N ARG A 79 2.33 -2.05 0.38
CA ARG A 79 3.06 -3.20 -0.19
C ARG A 79 4.06 -3.81 0.78
N SER A 80 4.75 -2.97 1.55
CA SER A 80 5.65 -3.42 2.62
C SER A 80 4.87 -4.18 3.69
N LEU A 81 3.70 -3.66 4.11
CA LEU A 81 2.83 -4.32 5.08
C LEU A 81 2.35 -5.68 4.57
N ALA A 82 1.92 -5.78 3.31
CA ALA A 82 1.54 -7.06 2.70
C ALA A 82 2.69 -8.08 2.72
N THR A 83 3.90 -7.62 2.42
CA THR A 83 5.11 -8.46 2.48
C THR A 83 5.38 -8.93 3.90
N GLN A 84 5.28 -8.04 4.89
CA GLN A 84 5.47 -8.37 6.30
C GLN A 84 4.42 -9.39 6.79
N CYS A 85 3.17 -9.26 6.37
CA CYS A 85 2.11 -10.23 6.69
C CYS A 85 2.42 -11.63 6.16
N ARG A 86 2.91 -11.73 4.92
CA ARG A 86 3.32 -13.01 4.32
C ARG A 86 4.54 -13.61 5.02
N LEU A 87 5.51 -12.78 5.42
CA LEU A 87 6.67 -13.23 6.18
C LEU A 87 6.27 -13.72 7.58
N ALA A 88 5.37 -13.01 8.27
CA ALA A 88 4.85 -13.42 9.56
C ALA A 88 4.13 -14.77 9.48
N LYS A 89 3.28 -14.95 8.47
CA LYS A 89 2.63 -16.24 8.18
C LYS A 89 3.65 -17.37 7.95
N ALA A 90 4.67 -17.12 7.12
CA ALA A 90 5.70 -18.11 6.82
C ALA A 90 6.45 -18.54 8.09
N SER A 91 6.79 -17.58 8.95
CA SER A 91 7.47 -17.83 10.23
C SER A 91 6.60 -18.61 11.23
N LEU A 92 5.29 -18.35 11.28
CA LEU A 92 4.36 -19.10 12.14
C LEU A 92 4.20 -20.54 11.64
N SER A 93 4.01 -20.71 10.32
CA SER A 93 3.88 -22.03 9.70
C SER A 93 5.12 -22.90 9.91
N SER A 94 6.33 -22.32 9.79
CA SER A 94 7.57 -23.06 10.08
C SER A 94 7.69 -23.46 11.55
N ALA A 95 7.31 -22.57 12.47
CA ALA A 95 7.34 -22.86 13.91
C ALA A 95 6.34 -23.98 14.30
N ASP A 96 5.15 -23.99 13.71
CA ASP A 96 4.16 -25.05 13.91
C ASP A 96 4.67 -26.41 13.39
N LEU A 97 5.36 -26.42 12.24
CA LEU A 97 5.98 -27.61 11.66
C LEU A 97 7.12 -28.18 12.53
N GLU A 98 8.01 -27.32 13.03
CA GLU A 98 9.08 -27.72 13.96
C GLU A 98 8.50 -28.30 15.26
N SER A 99 7.51 -27.62 15.86
CA SER A 99 6.85 -28.11 17.07
C SER A 99 6.14 -29.46 16.85
N THR A 100 5.60 -29.70 15.66
CA THR A 100 4.91 -30.96 15.34
C THR A 100 5.90 -32.11 15.20
N ASN A 101 7.06 -31.86 14.59
CA ASN A 101 8.13 -32.85 14.44
C ASN A 101 8.75 -33.22 15.80
N ASP A 102 9.04 -32.23 16.65
CA ASP A 102 9.55 -32.47 18.01
C ASP A 102 8.60 -33.32 18.87
N TYR A 103 7.28 -33.11 18.71
CA TYR A 103 6.27 -33.93 19.40
C TYR A 103 6.24 -35.38 18.90
N HIS A 104 6.51 -35.59 17.60
CA HIS A 104 6.54 -36.92 17.00
C HIS A 104 7.80 -37.70 17.35
N ASP A 105 8.94 -37.03 17.51
CA ASP A 105 10.20 -37.65 17.93
C ASP A 105 10.25 -37.93 19.45
N ALA A 106 9.37 -37.29 20.23
CA ALA A 106 9.25 -37.50 21.68
C ALA A 106 8.26 -38.62 22.09
N SER A 107 7.55 -39.24 21.13
CA SER A 107 6.56 -40.32 21.35
C SER A 107 7.07 -41.70 20.95
#